data_AF-A0A533VNT8-F1
#
_entry.id   AF-A0A533VNT8-F1
#
_cell.length_a   1.000
_cell.length_b   1.000
_cell.length_c   1.000
_cell.angle_alpha   90.00
_cell.angle_beta   90.00
_cell.angle_gamma   90.00
#
_symmetry.space_group_name_H-M   'P 1'
#
loop_
_entity.id
_entity.type
_entity.pdbx_description
1 polymer ?
#
loop_
_entity_poly.entity_id
_entity_poly.type
_entity_poly.pdbx_seq_one_letter_code
_entity_poly.pdbx_strand_id
1 'polypeptide(L)'
;MPVDIDPNGIVGKIDHVVTTRDDRVRQEVGTIVGDKNPVTVSVSENLLEAATALNTIHKIVRHFYLLGKKTNSYFMLVQLQMLMPMIIQEADALVSAVDTFKLAQPLGDGIGAVIASRFMVGREKQTIARDTVLAVNEYKGRKLYVVKAEGPMAYVGQPGVGIRHVIEEMGVKPSAIIMIDAALKLEGEKTGEIAEGVGAAIGGIGVEKYQIEEVAAKHKIPIYAVLVKQSILEAITAMRKEIAEASDKVMTLLNRVIEEKTKEGDNVLIAGIGNTLGVSQ
;
A
#
# COMPACT_ATOMS: atom_id res chain seq x y z
N MET A 1 13.60 -1.00 -12.51
CA MET A 1 14.95 -0.47 -12.25
C MET A 1 14.93 0.14 -10.87
N PRO A 2 16.01 0.03 -10.06
CA PRO A 2 16.12 0.80 -8.83
C PRO A 2 15.89 2.25 -9.18
N VAL A 3 14.97 2.89 -8.46
CA VAL A 3 14.35 4.18 -8.78
C VAL A 3 15.41 5.12 -9.37
N ASP A 4 15.18 5.59 -10.61
CA ASP A 4 16.10 6.41 -11.39
C ASP A 4 16.85 7.36 -10.46
N ILE A 5 18.14 7.01 -10.26
CA ILE A 5 19.07 7.53 -9.25
C ILE A 5 18.70 8.95 -8.92
N ASP A 6 18.19 9.22 -7.71
CA ASP A 6 17.90 10.58 -7.25
C ASP A 6 19.23 11.33 -7.05
N PRO A 7 19.80 11.99 -8.07
CA PRO A 7 21.17 12.48 -7.99
C PRO A 7 21.23 13.79 -7.17
N ASN A 8 20.07 14.36 -6.85
CA ASN A 8 19.90 15.73 -6.37
C ASN A 8 19.06 15.80 -5.07
N GLY A 9 18.74 14.67 -4.44
CA GLY A 9 17.93 14.62 -3.23
C GLY A 9 16.48 15.11 -3.44
N ILE A 10 15.92 14.91 -4.63
CA ILE A 10 14.54 15.22 -4.99
C ILE A 10 13.57 14.37 -4.17
N VAL A 11 13.90 13.10 -3.89
CA VAL A 11 13.03 12.18 -3.14
C VAL A 11 12.74 12.74 -1.76
N GLY A 12 13.75 13.27 -1.05
CA GLY A 12 13.56 13.91 0.25
C GLY A 12 12.68 15.18 0.18
N LYS A 13 12.75 15.94 -0.93
CA LYS A 13 11.87 17.11 -1.13
C LYS A 13 10.43 16.68 -1.40
N ILE A 14 10.23 15.64 -2.21
CA ILE A 14 8.91 15.07 -2.49
C ILE A 14 8.30 14.54 -1.19
N ASP A 15 9.07 13.78 -0.41
CA ASP A 15 8.67 13.26 0.89
C ASP A 15 8.18 14.35 1.83
N HIS A 16 8.94 15.46 1.94
CA HIS A 16 8.55 16.60 2.76
C HIS A 16 7.23 17.23 2.30
N VAL A 17 7.03 17.42 1.00
CA VAL A 17 5.80 18.01 0.44
C VAL A 17 4.60 17.11 0.68
N VAL A 18 4.77 15.80 0.49
CA VAL A 18 3.70 14.79 0.66
C VAL A 18 3.32 14.69 2.12
N THR A 19 4.30 14.53 3.02
CA THR A 19 4.05 14.49 4.47
C THR A 19 3.35 15.77 4.95
N THR A 20 3.77 16.94 4.47
CA THR A 20 3.14 18.22 4.81
C THR A 20 1.70 18.31 4.30
N ARG A 21 1.44 17.79 3.10
CA ARG A 21 0.08 17.71 2.54
C ARG A 21 -0.79 16.81 3.43
N ASP A 22 -0.30 15.64 3.80
CA ASP A 22 -1.05 14.65 4.57
C ASP A 22 -1.36 15.18 5.99
N ASP A 23 -0.40 15.84 6.63
CA ASP A 23 -0.61 16.52 7.93
C ASP A 23 -1.69 17.58 7.86
N ARG A 24 -1.63 18.42 6.83
CA ARG A 24 -2.61 19.48 6.63
C ARG A 24 -4.00 18.90 6.39
N VAL A 25 -4.13 17.90 5.53
CA VAL A 25 -5.41 17.26 5.22
C VAL A 25 -5.98 16.61 6.48
N ARG A 26 -5.18 15.85 7.23
CA ARG A 26 -5.56 15.22 8.51
C ARG A 26 -6.07 16.24 9.51
N GLN A 27 -5.39 17.38 9.66
CA GLN A 27 -5.80 18.45 10.56
C GLN A 27 -7.12 19.11 10.13
N GLU A 28 -7.27 19.41 8.83
CA GLU A 28 -8.50 20.02 8.30
C GLU A 28 -9.69 19.05 8.44
N VAL A 29 -9.51 17.77 8.09
CA VAL A 29 -10.53 16.72 8.25
C VAL A 29 -10.90 16.54 9.72
N GLY A 30 -9.93 16.44 10.63
CA GLY A 30 -10.18 16.32 12.06
C GLY A 30 -10.99 17.50 12.62
N THR A 31 -10.74 18.71 12.12
CA THR A 31 -11.49 19.93 12.49
C THR A 31 -12.93 19.87 11.99
N ILE A 32 -13.16 19.37 10.77
CA ILE A 32 -14.49 19.28 10.16
C ILE A 32 -15.34 18.17 10.81
N VAL A 33 -14.74 17.01 11.03
CA VAL A 33 -15.45 15.84 11.59
C VAL A 33 -15.76 16.07 13.08
N GLY A 34 -14.87 16.75 13.81
CA GLY A 34 -15.05 17.03 15.24
C GLY A 34 -14.95 15.80 16.14
N ASP A 35 -14.59 14.64 15.58
CA ASP A 35 -14.39 13.38 16.30
C ASP A 35 -12.90 13.21 16.67
N LYS A 36 -12.66 12.67 17.86
CA LYS A 36 -11.31 12.31 18.34
C LYS A 36 -10.92 10.89 17.97
N ASN A 37 -11.84 10.07 17.46
CA ASN A 37 -11.56 8.71 17.05
C ASN A 37 -10.66 8.69 15.80
N PRO A 38 -9.42 8.16 15.89
CA PRO A 38 -8.49 8.10 14.76
C PRO A 38 -9.04 7.31 13.57
N VAL A 39 -9.89 6.30 13.81
CA VAL A 39 -10.51 5.51 12.75
C VAL A 39 -11.46 6.39 11.93
N THR A 40 -12.35 7.13 12.58
CA THR A 40 -13.28 8.05 11.90
C THR A 40 -12.53 9.08 11.06
N VAL A 41 -11.46 9.65 11.61
CA VAL A 41 -10.61 10.64 10.91
C VAL A 41 -9.95 10.00 9.69
N SER A 42 -9.32 8.83 9.83
CA SER A 42 -8.66 8.13 8.72
C SER A 42 -9.63 7.73 7.60
N VAL A 43 -10.83 7.28 7.96
CA VAL A 43 -11.89 6.95 7.00
C VAL A 43 -12.36 8.21 6.27
N SER A 44 -12.50 9.33 6.98
CA SER A 44 -12.91 10.61 6.39
C SER A 44 -11.84 11.18 5.45
N GLU A 45 -10.55 11.00 5.77
CA GLU A 45 -9.43 11.33 4.88
C GLU A 45 -9.55 10.59 3.55
N ASN A 46 -9.70 9.26 3.58
CA ASN A 46 -9.84 8.46 2.35
C ASN A 46 -11.12 8.78 1.56
N LEU A 47 -12.22 9.10 2.25
CA LEU A 47 -13.44 9.58 1.58
C LEU A 47 -13.21 10.90 0.84
N LEU A 48 -12.48 11.83 1.45
CA LEU A 48 -12.10 13.09 0.82
C LEU A 48 -11.18 12.85 -0.39
N GLU A 49 -10.25 11.90 -0.31
CA GLU A 49 -9.40 11.51 -1.44
C GLU A 49 -10.22 10.92 -2.59
N ALA A 50 -11.14 9.99 -2.31
CA ALA A 50 -12.03 9.41 -3.30
C ALA A 50 -12.92 10.47 -3.97
N ALA A 51 -13.49 11.40 -3.19
CA ALA A 51 -14.27 12.51 -3.72
C ALA A 51 -13.43 13.46 -4.59
N THR A 52 -12.18 13.70 -4.21
CA THR A 52 -11.23 14.53 -4.97
C THR A 52 -10.85 13.87 -6.29
N ALA A 53 -10.63 12.55 -6.29
CA ALA A 53 -10.37 11.76 -7.49
C ALA A 53 -11.59 11.79 -8.45
N LEU A 54 -12.80 11.54 -7.95
CA LEU A 54 -14.04 11.65 -8.73
C LEU A 54 -14.23 13.04 -9.36
N ASN A 55 -14.00 14.11 -8.59
CA ASN A 55 -14.08 15.48 -9.10
C ASN A 55 -13.01 15.75 -10.17
N THR A 56 -11.82 15.17 -10.03
CA THR A 56 -10.74 15.29 -11.01
C THR A 56 -11.11 14.59 -12.32
N ILE A 57 -11.64 13.35 -12.25
CA ILE A 57 -12.18 12.63 -13.40
C ILE A 57 -13.25 13.48 -14.11
N HIS A 58 -14.21 14.03 -13.35
CA HIS A 58 -15.26 14.89 -13.91
C HIS A 58 -14.67 16.11 -14.65
N LYS A 59 -13.72 16.82 -14.04
CA LYS A 59 -13.08 18.01 -14.63
C LYS A 59 -12.33 17.66 -15.92
N ILE A 60 -11.59 16.55 -15.93
CA ILE A 60 -10.80 16.10 -17.09
C ILE A 60 -11.73 15.71 -18.25
N VAL A 61 -12.75 14.87 -17.99
CA VAL A 61 -13.74 14.46 -18.99
C VAL A 61 -14.47 15.68 -19.56
N ARG A 62 -14.94 16.57 -18.69
CA ARG A 62 -15.62 17.80 -19.10
C ARG A 62 -14.72 18.70 -19.92
N HIS A 63 -13.45 18.84 -19.54
CA HIS A 63 -12.46 19.61 -20.29
C HIS A 63 -12.32 19.10 -21.72
N PHE A 64 -12.02 17.81 -21.90
CA PHE A 64 -11.82 17.23 -23.24
C PHE A 64 -13.08 17.26 -24.08
N TYR A 65 -14.25 17.05 -23.47
CA TYR A 65 -15.54 17.18 -24.14
C TYR A 65 -15.79 18.59 -24.67
N LEU A 66 -15.60 19.61 -23.83
CA LEU A 66 -15.79 21.02 -24.23
C LEU A 66 -14.74 21.47 -25.24
N LEU A 67 -13.50 21.02 -25.09
CA LEU A 67 -12.41 21.31 -26.02
C LEU A 67 -12.72 20.74 -27.41
N GLY A 68 -13.09 19.45 -27.49
CA GLY A 68 -13.47 18.80 -28.74
C GLY A 68 -14.65 19.49 -29.44
N LYS A 69 -15.64 19.96 -28.67
CA LYS A 69 -16.75 20.78 -29.20
C LYS A 69 -16.27 22.15 -29.70
N LYS A 70 -15.45 22.86 -28.93
CA LYS A 70 -14.99 24.21 -29.28
C LYS A 70 -14.11 24.22 -30.54
N THR A 71 -13.28 23.19 -30.72
CA THR A 71 -12.39 23.07 -31.88
C THR A 71 -13.00 22.30 -33.04
N ASN A 72 -14.26 21.83 -32.92
CA ASN A 72 -14.89 20.89 -33.86
C ASN A 72 -14.00 19.67 -34.18
N SER A 73 -13.22 19.20 -33.19
CA SER A 73 -12.31 18.07 -33.38
C SER A 73 -13.07 16.76 -33.17
N TYR A 74 -13.51 16.17 -34.28
CA TYR A 74 -14.18 14.86 -34.27
C TYR A 74 -13.32 13.79 -33.59
N PHE A 75 -12.02 13.75 -33.87
CA PHE A 75 -11.10 12.76 -33.31
C PHE A 75 -10.99 12.84 -31.78
N MET A 76 -11.03 14.05 -31.20
CA MET A 76 -11.02 14.20 -29.74
C MET A 76 -12.28 13.62 -29.10
N LEU A 77 -13.44 13.82 -29.71
CA LEU A 77 -14.70 13.30 -29.21
C LEU A 77 -14.76 11.77 -29.33
N VAL A 78 -14.28 11.21 -30.43
CA VAL A 78 -14.18 9.75 -30.62
C VAL A 78 -13.22 9.12 -29.60
N GLN A 79 -12.04 9.70 -29.39
CA GLN A 79 -11.09 9.21 -28.39
C GLN A 79 -11.69 9.23 -26.98
N LEU A 80 -12.38 10.33 -26.62
CA LEU A 80 -13.07 10.40 -25.33
C LEU A 80 -14.10 9.29 -25.21
N GLN A 81 -14.96 9.11 -26.23
CA GLN A 81 -15.97 8.05 -26.25
C GLN A 81 -15.37 6.64 -26.13
N MET A 82 -14.23 6.39 -26.75
CA MET A 82 -13.52 5.10 -26.64
C MET A 82 -13.00 4.84 -25.23
N LEU A 83 -12.57 5.88 -24.51
CA LEU A 83 -12.07 5.78 -23.14
C LEU A 83 -13.19 5.78 -22.08
N MET A 84 -14.38 6.30 -22.41
CA MET A 84 -15.51 6.41 -21.46
C MET A 84 -15.81 5.14 -20.67
N PRO A 85 -15.81 3.92 -21.25
CA PRO A 85 -16.08 2.71 -20.48
C PRO A 85 -15.10 2.49 -19.32
N MET A 86 -13.81 2.70 -19.55
CA MET A 86 -12.78 2.57 -18.51
C MET A 86 -12.93 3.65 -17.45
N ILE A 87 -13.20 4.89 -17.88
CA ILE A 87 -13.38 6.03 -16.97
C ILE A 87 -14.61 5.83 -16.06
N ILE A 88 -15.73 5.35 -16.62
CA ILE A 88 -16.94 5.06 -15.85
C ILE A 88 -16.65 3.94 -14.85
N GLN A 89 -15.97 2.87 -15.27
CA GLN A 89 -15.61 1.77 -14.38
C GLN A 89 -14.74 2.24 -13.20
N GLU A 90 -13.77 3.13 -13.44
CA GLU A 90 -12.94 3.73 -12.39
C GLU A 90 -13.76 4.63 -11.46
N ALA A 91 -14.70 5.41 -12.00
CA ALA A 91 -15.60 6.24 -11.20
C ALA A 91 -16.55 5.39 -10.32
N ASP A 92 -17.14 4.33 -10.88
CA ASP A 92 -18.00 3.41 -10.14
C ASP A 92 -17.23 2.69 -9.01
N ALA A 93 -15.95 2.38 -9.26
CA ALA A 93 -15.06 1.83 -8.25
C ALA A 93 -14.84 2.79 -7.07
N LEU A 94 -14.57 4.08 -7.36
CA LEU A 94 -14.42 5.12 -6.33
C LEU A 94 -15.72 5.35 -5.54
N VAL A 95 -16.88 5.28 -6.20
CA VAL A 95 -18.18 5.35 -5.52
C VAL A 95 -18.39 4.13 -4.61
N SER A 96 -18.05 2.92 -5.08
CA SER A 96 -18.17 1.70 -4.28
C SER A 96 -17.21 1.68 -3.08
N ALA A 97 -16.05 2.32 -3.21
CA ALA A 97 -15.11 2.51 -2.11
C ALA A 97 -15.75 3.29 -0.95
N VAL A 98 -16.58 4.31 -1.24
CA VAL A 98 -17.28 5.10 -0.21
C VAL A 98 -18.13 4.23 0.71
N ASP A 99 -18.83 3.24 0.16
CA ASP A 99 -19.66 2.33 0.97
C ASP A 99 -18.80 1.32 1.75
N THR A 100 -17.67 0.89 1.18
CA THR A 100 -16.69 0.03 1.87
C THR A 100 -16.08 0.75 3.08
N PHE A 101 -15.75 2.03 2.92
CA PHE A 101 -15.24 2.91 3.97
C PHE A 101 -16.22 3.07 5.12
N LYS A 102 -17.53 3.23 4.84
CA LYS A 102 -18.57 3.31 5.89
C LYS A 102 -18.69 2.04 6.72
N LEU A 103 -18.48 0.87 6.11
CA LEU A 103 -18.59 -0.43 6.76
C LEU A 103 -17.27 -0.90 7.42
N ALA A 104 -16.19 -0.12 7.29
CA ALA A 104 -14.85 -0.43 7.80
C ALA A 104 -14.37 -1.85 7.41
N GLN A 105 -14.69 -2.30 6.19
CA GLN A 105 -14.27 -3.60 5.69
C GLN A 105 -12.86 -3.53 5.11
N PRO A 106 -12.05 -4.62 5.22
CA PRO A 106 -10.76 -4.71 4.54
C PRO A 106 -10.88 -4.46 3.04
N LEU A 107 -10.01 -3.58 2.53
CA LEU A 107 -9.85 -3.35 1.10
C LEU A 107 -9.02 -4.46 0.46
N GLY A 108 -9.18 -4.70 -0.86
CA GLY A 108 -8.31 -5.65 -1.57
C GLY A 108 -6.82 -5.30 -1.44
N ASP A 109 -6.48 -4.01 -1.51
CA ASP A 109 -5.13 -3.49 -1.25
C ASP A 109 -4.57 -3.85 0.14
N GLY A 110 -5.42 -4.12 1.12
CA GLY A 110 -5.01 -4.48 2.47
C GLY A 110 -4.47 -5.90 2.65
N ILE A 111 -4.34 -6.70 1.58
CA ILE A 111 -3.93 -8.12 1.68
C ILE A 111 -2.55 -8.29 2.33
N GLY A 112 -1.57 -7.44 2.04
CA GLY A 112 -0.26 -7.51 2.68
C GLY A 112 -0.34 -7.22 4.17
N ALA A 113 -1.12 -6.21 4.57
CA ALA A 113 -1.40 -5.91 5.96
C ALA A 113 -2.14 -7.04 6.70
N VAL A 114 -3.10 -7.71 6.04
CA VAL A 114 -3.80 -8.89 6.58
C VAL A 114 -2.83 -10.05 6.82
N ILE A 115 -1.90 -10.30 5.89
CA ILE A 115 -0.94 -11.39 6.04
C ILE A 115 0.05 -11.07 7.17
N ALA A 116 0.55 -9.83 7.24
CA ALA A 116 1.42 -9.40 8.34
C ALA A 116 0.72 -9.48 9.70
N SER A 117 -0.56 -9.09 9.81
CA SER A 117 -1.28 -9.13 11.08
C SER A 117 -1.39 -10.54 11.67
N ARG A 118 -1.47 -11.59 10.83
CA ARG A 118 -1.45 -12.99 11.29
C ARG A 118 -0.19 -13.35 12.08
N PHE A 119 0.95 -12.70 11.80
CA PHE A 119 2.18 -12.89 12.57
C PHE A 119 2.25 -12.01 13.82
N MET A 120 1.37 -11.02 13.97
CA MET A 120 1.34 -10.06 15.09
C MET A 120 0.37 -10.45 16.21
N VAL A 121 -0.57 -11.38 15.95
CA VAL A 121 -1.58 -11.80 16.93
C VAL A 121 -0.93 -12.26 18.23
N GLY A 122 -1.36 -11.68 19.36
CA GLY A 122 -0.84 -12.01 20.69
C GLY A 122 0.59 -11.55 20.99
N ARG A 123 1.20 -10.73 20.11
CA ARG A 123 2.51 -10.12 20.31
C ARG A 123 2.40 -8.67 20.76
N GLU A 124 3.45 -8.16 21.41
CA GLU A 124 3.60 -6.74 21.72
C GLU A 124 3.87 -5.95 20.42
N LYS A 125 3.28 -4.75 20.33
CA LYS A 125 3.44 -3.87 19.18
C LYS A 125 4.16 -2.61 19.60
N GLN A 126 5.17 -2.24 18.83
CA GLN A 126 5.95 -1.02 19.02
C GLN A 126 5.78 -0.13 17.79
N THR A 127 5.45 1.15 18.00
CA THR A 127 5.46 2.14 16.93
C THR A 127 6.90 2.46 16.54
N ILE A 128 7.22 2.32 15.26
CA ILE A 128 8.59 2.50 14.71
C ILE A 128 8.68 3.66 13.72
N ALA A 129 7.54 4.09 13.18
CA ALA A 129 7.39 5.28 12.35
C ALA A 129 5.95 5.76 12.43
N ARG A 130 5.64 6.86 11.77
CA ARG A 130 4.27 7.37 11.69
C ARG A 130 3.33 6.31 11.13
N ASP A 131 2.22 6.09 11.82
CA ASP A 131 1.16 5.14 11.43
C ASP A 131 1.72 3.73 11.08
N THR A 132 2.85 3.32 11.68
CA THR A 132 3.60 2.10 11.34
C THR A 132 4.08 1.38 12.60
N VAL A 133 3.75 0.09 12.69
CA VAL A 133 4.03 -0.74 13.86
C VAL A 133 4.91 -1.94 13.51
N LEU A 134 5.70 -2.34 14.50
CA LEU A 134 6.54 -3.52 14.52
C LEU A 134 6.00 -4.52 15.56
N ALA A 135 6.03 -5.80 15.24
CA ALA A 135 5.95 -6.87 16.22
C ALA A 135 7.09 -7.87 15.99
N VAL A 136 7.59 -8.47 17.08
CA VAL A 136 8.60 -9.52 17.00
C VAL A 136 7.93 -10.87 17.25
N ASN A 137 8.21 -11.82 16.36
CA ASN A 137 7.74 -13.20 16.45
C ASN A 137 8.92 -14.16 16.24
N GLU A 138 8.72 -15.45 16.51
CA GLU A 138 9.71 -16.49 16.29
C GLU A 138 9.14 -17.59 15.40
N TYR A 139 9.94 -18.06 14.45
CA TYR A 139 9.58 -19.14 13.54
C TYR A 139 10.79 -20.04 13.27
N LYS A 140 10.73 -21.32 13.66
CA LYS A 140 11.79 -22.32 13.44
C LYS A 140 13.18 -21.78 13.82
N GLY A 141 13.31 -21.20 15.02
CA GLY A 141 14.56 -20.64 15.55
C GLY A 141 15.05 -19.35 14.85
N ARG A 142 14.21 -18.69 14.05
CA ARG A 142 14.47 -17.37 13.44
C ARG A 142 13.63 -16.30 14.13
N LYS A 143 14.18 -15.10 14.27
CA LYS A 143 13.42 -13.93 14.74
C LYS A 143 12.79 -13.20 13.57
N LEU A 144 11.48 -13.07 13.57
CA LEU A 144 10.70 -12.35 12.56
C LEU A 144 10.36 -10.96 13.07
N TYR A 145 10.84 -9.93 12.40
CA TYR A 145 10.50 -8.52 12.61
C TYR A 145 9.42 -8.16 11.61
N VAL A 146 8.17 -8.12 12.06
CA VAL A 146 7.02 -7.93 11.20
C VAL A 146 6.59 -6.47 11.26
N VAL A 147 6.55 -5.81 10.10
CA VAL A 147 6.20 -4.40 9.94
C VAL A 147 4.92 -4.28 9.13
N LYS A 148 4.00 -3.42 9.55
CA LYS A 148 2.84 -3.00 8.75
C LYS A 148 2.32 -1.64 9.25
N ALA A 149 1.38 -1.06 8.52
CA ALA A 149 0.66 0.12 9.00
C ALA A 149 -0.15 -0.18 10.28
N GLU A 150 -0.38 0.85 11.08
CA GLU A 150 -1.23 0.76 12.27
C GLU A 150 -2.70 0.64 11.87
N GLY A 151 -3.34 -0.44 12.33
CA GLY A 151 -4.72 -0.80 12.04
C GLY A 151 -5.60 -0.86 13.30
N PRO A 152 -6.94 -0.76 13.16
CA PRO A 152 -7.70 -0.87 11.91
C PRO A 152 -8.01 0.47 11.22
N MET A 153 -7.09 1.43 11.27
CA MET A 153 -7.18 2.73 10.58
C MET A 153 -7.04 2.56 9.07
N ALA A 154 -7.47 3.56 8.30
CA ALA A 154 -7.44 3.51 6.85
C ALA A 154 -6.09 3.94 6.24
N TYR A 155 -4.97 3.57 6.88
CA TYR A 155 -3.62 4.02 6.53
C TYR A 155 -2.77 2.96 5.82
N VAL A 156 -1.78 3.44 5.06
CA VAL A 156 -0.70 2.62 4.45
C VAL A 156 0.64 2.77 5.22
N GLY A 157 0.75 3.78 6.10
CA GLY A 157 1.93 3.99 6.95
C GLY A 157 3.14 4.58 6.22
N GLN A 158 4.29 4.57 6.91
CA GLN A 158 5.63 4.95 6.41
C GLN A 158 6.59 3.76 6.55
N PRO A 159 6.38 2.68 5.79
CA PRO A 159 7.17 1.45 5.89
C PRO A 159 8.66 1.66 5.60
N GLY A 160 9.04 2.60 4.74
CA GLY A 160 10.42 2.94 4.44
C GLY A 160 11.16 3.56 5.62
N VAL A 161 10.53 4.53 6.29
CA VAL A 161 11.04 5.10 7.55
C VAL A 161 11.12 4.02 8.62
N GLY A 162 10.07 3.20 8.76
CA GLY A 162 10.03 2.13 9.75
C GLY A 162 11.11 1.06 9.54
N ILE A 163 11.30 0.59 8.31
CA ILE A 163 12.35 -0.39 7.97
C ILE A 163 13.74 0.19 8.23
N ARG A 164 13.97 1.47 7.89
CA ARG A 164 15.22 2.16 8.20
C ARG A 164 15.47 2.23 9.71
N HIS A 165 14.46 2.59 10.49
CA HIS A 165 14.53 2.63 11.96
C HIS A 165 14.92 1.27 12.54
N VAL A 166 14.29 0.18 12.07
CA VAL A 166 14.60 -1.19 12.50
C VAL A 166 16.05 -1.58 12.19
N ILE A 167 16.55 -1.25 11.00
CA ILE A 167 17.89 -1.66 10.56
C ILE A 167 18.99 -0.80 11.21
N GLU A 168 18.81 0.52 11.23
CA GLU A 168 19.85 1.47 11.61
C GLU A 168 19.81 1.83 13.10
N GLU A 169 18.63 2.15 13.64
CA GLU A 169 18.49 2.65 15.01
C GLU A 169 18.34 1.52 16.03
N MET A 170 17.51 0.51 15.72
CA MET A 170 17.39 -0.70 16.54
C MET A 170 18.56 -1.68 16.34
N GLY A 171 19.39 -1.45 15.31
CA GLY A 171 20.58 -2.26 15.02
C GLY A 171 20.27 -3.68 14.55
N VAL A 172 19.05 -3.95 14.06
CA VAL A 172 18.65 -5.27 13.56
C VAL A 172 19.33 -5.52 12.22
N LYS A 173 19.96 -6.68 12.07
CA LYS A 173 20.60 -7.11 10.82
C LYS A 173 19.81 -8.28 10.23
N PRO A 174 18.77 -8.03 9.43
CA PRO A 174 18.02 -9.09 8.80
C PRO A 174 18.82 -9.72 7.66
N SER A 175 18.79 -11.05 7.55
CA SER A 175 19.38 -11.78 6.42
C SER A 175 18.58 -11.59 5.14
N ALA A 176 17.30 -11.25 5.26
CA ALA A 176 16.40 -10.96 4.14
C ALA A 176 15.25 -10.04 4.58
N ILE A 177 14.80 -9.19 3.66
CA ILE A 177 13.52 -8.48 3.74
C ILE A 177 12.54 -9.21 2.82
N ILE A 178 11.35 -9.51 3.31
CA ILE A 178 10.26 -10.11 2.54
C ILE A 178 9.07 -9.13 2.56
N MET A 179 8.77 -8.53 1.42
CA MET A 179 7.66 -7.59 1.25
C MET A 179 6.46 -8.29 0.64
N ILE A 180 5.28 -8.02 1.20
CA ILE A 180 4.01 -8.57 0.74
C ILE A 180 3.12 -7.38 0.40
N ASP A 181 2.70 -7.30 -0.85
CA ASP A 181 1.88 -6.18 -1.35
C ASP A 181 0.81 -6.69 -2.32
N ALA A 182 -0.18 -5.86 -2.60
CA ALA A 182 -1.05 -6.05 -3.73
C ALA A 182 -0.41 -5.48 -5.00
N ALA A 183 -0.68 -6.09 -6.16
CA ALA A 183 -0.23 -5.58 -7.44
C ALA A 183 -1.35 -5.56 -8.46
N LEU A 184 -1.36 -4.53 -9.31
CA LEU A 184 -2.30 -4.47 -10.42
C LEU A 184 -2.09 -5.66 -11.37
N LYS A 185 -3.20 -6.32 -11.67
CA LYS A 185 -3.26 -7.43 -12.60
C LYS A 185 -3.48 -6.91 -14.02
N LEU A 186 -2.89 -7.59 -14.98
CA LEU A 186 -3.25 -7.46 -16.39
C LEU A 186 -4.55 -8.23 -16.66
N GLU A 187 -5.22 -7.91 -17.77
CA GLU A 187 -6.52 -8.50 -18.13
C GLU A 187 -6.44 -10.03 -18.30
N GLY A 188 -5.28 -10.55 -18.69
CA GLY A 188 -5.01 -11.99 -18.80
C GLY A 188 -4.67 -12.69 -17.47
N GLU A 189 -4.38 -11.93 -16.41
CA GLU A 189 -4.03 -12.47 -15.09
C GLU A 189 -5.29 -12.64 -14.21
N LYS A 190 -5.25 -13.63 -13.32
CA LYS A 190 -6.38 -13.92 -12.43
C LYS A 190 -6.30 -13.11 -11.15
N THR A 191 -7.46 -12.71 -10.63
CA THR A 191 -7.55 -12.13 -9.28
C THR A 191 -7.08 -13.17 -8.25
N GLY A 192 -6.25 -12.74 -7.30
CA GLY A 192 -5.65 -13.60 -6.28
C GLY A 192 -4.47 -14.46 -6.77
N GLU A 193 -4.02 -14.27 -8.01
CA GLU A 193 -2.80 -14.90 -8.52
C GLU A 193 -1.57 -14.33 -7.78
N ILE A 194 -0.59 -15.17 -7.49
CA ILE A 194 0.59 -14.79 -6.71
C ILE A 194 1.79 -14.68 -7.65
N ALA A 195 2.49 -13.56 -7.59
CA ALA A 195 3.75 -13.34 -8.29
C ALA A 195 4.89 -13.16 -7.27
N GLU A 196 6.02 -13.84 -7.53
CA GLU A 196 7.25 -13.71 -6.75
C GLU A 196 8.26 -12.82 -7.49
N GLY A 197 8.96 -11.97 -6.75
CA GLY A 197 9.92 -11.02 -7.34
C GLY A 197 11.05 -10.63 -6.40
N VAL A 198 11.89 -9.72 -6.88
CA VAL A 198 13.02 -9.14 -6.14
C VAL A 198 12.92 -7.62 -6.22
N GLY A 199 13.25 -6.94 -5.11
CA GLY A 199 13.15 -5.49 -4.98
C GLY A 199 11.95 -5.07 -4.14
N ALA A 200 11.87 -3.77 -3.83
CA ALA A 200 10.82 -3.26 -2.97
C ALA A 200 9.46 -3.27 -3.68
N ALA A 201 8.50 -3.97 -3.06
CA ALA A 201 7.11 -4.05 -3.50
C ALA A 201 6.28 -3.05 -2.70
N ILE A 202 6.10 -1.86 -3.28
CA ILE A 202 5.25 -0.82 -2.73
C ILE A 202 4.74 0.07 -3.86
N GLY A 203 3.46 0.43 -3.80
CA GLY A 203 2.84 1.42 -4.66
C GLY A 203 3.23 2.87 -4.34
N GLY A 204 2.60 3.82 -5.03
CA GLY A 204 2.76 5.25 -4.79
C GLY A 204 3.84 5.92 -5.64
N ILE A 205 4.25 7.10 -5.21
CA ILE A 205 5.11 8.03 -5.98
C ILE A 205 6.61 7.66 -5.97
N GLY A 206 6.98 6.56 -5.33
CA GLY A 206 8.35 6.02 -5.32
C GLY A 206 9.25 6.46 -4.15
N VAL A 207 8.77 7.33 -3.25
CA VAL A 207 9.54 7.74 -2.05
C VAL A 207 9.82 6.56 -1.13
N GLU A 208 8.79 5.85 -0.71
CA GLU A 208 8.91 4.67 0.16
C GLU A 208 9.81 3.59 -0.46
N LYS A 209 9.60 3.34 -1.76
CA LYS A 209 10.40 2.39 -2.53
C LYS A 209 11.90 2.73 -2.49
N TYR A 210 12.23 4.00 -2.75
CA TYR A 210 13.60 4.49 -2.70
C TYR A 210 14.21 4.30 -1.31
N GLN A 211 13.51 4.72 -0.26
CA GLN A 211 14.03 4.61 1.12
C GLN A 211 14.35 3.16 1.51
N ILE A 212 13.48 2.22 1.13
CA ILE A 212 13.67 0.78 1.40
C ILE A 212 14.84 0.22 0.59
N GLU A 213 14.90 0.51 -0.70
CA GLU A 213 15.98 0.03 -1.57
C GLU A 213 17.34 0.62 -1.16
N GLU A 214 17.38 1.89 -0.76
CA GLU A 214 18.59 2.58 -0.28
C GLU A 214 19.14 1.92 1.00
N VAL A 215 18.31 1.72 2.02
CA VAL A 215 18.77 1.10 3.28
C VAL A 215 19.16 -0.36 3.07
N ALA A 216 18.41 -1.11 2.27
CA ALA A 216 18.73 -2.48 1.95
C ALA A 216 20.05 -2.59 1.17
N ALA A 217 20.29 -1.72 0.18
CA ALA A 217 21.52 -1.70 -0.59
C ALA A 217 22.73 -1.32 0.28
N LYS A 218 22.59 -0.29 1.14
CA LYS A 218 23.63 0.14 2.08
C LYS A 218 24.09 -1.00 3.01
N HIS A 219 23.15 -1.83 3.46
CA HIS A 219 23.39 -2.94 4.37
C HIS A 219 23.55 -4.30 3.66
N LYS A 220 23.49 -4.34 2.32
CA LYS A 220 23.59 -5.55 1.48
C LYS A 220 22.54 -6.62 1.82
N ILE A 221 21.31 -6.19 2.12
CA ILE A 221 20.20 -7.05 2.47
C ILE A 221 19.37 -7.33 1.22
N PRO A 222 19.12 -8.60 0.84
CA PRO A 222 18.24 -8.92 -0.28
C PRO A 222 16.77 -8.62 0.07
N ILE A 223 16.03 -8.08 -0.90
CA ILE A 223 14.59 -7.85 -0.80
C ILE A 223 13.84 -8.82 -1.72
N TYR A 224 12.95 -9.62 -1.15
CA TYR A 224 12.03 -10.49 -1.88
C TYR A 224 10.62 -9.90 -1.83
N ALA A 225 9.89 -10.02 -2.94
CA ALA A 225 8.53 -9.53 -3.07
C ALA A 225 7.56 -10.69 -3.31
N VAL A 226 6.43 -10.67 -2.62
CA VAL A 226 5.27 -11.52 -2.87
C VAL A 226 4.09 -10.61 -3.18
N LEU A 227 3.60 -10.68 -4.42
CA LEU A 227 2.56 -9.80 -4.93
C LEU A 227 1.26 -10.58 -5.14
N VAL A 228 0.15 -10.08 -4.62
CA VAL A 228 -1.18 -10.63 -4.89
C VAL A 228 -1.86 -9.79 -5.97
N LYS A 229 -2.20 -10.43 -7.08
CA LYS A 229 -2.75 -9.79 -8.28
C LYS A 229 -4.22 -9.41 -8.10
N GLN A 230 -4.53 -8.15 -8.37
CA GLN A 230 -5.90 -7.60 -8.32
C GLN A 230 -6.09 -6.48 -9.32
N SER A 231 -7.33 -6.22 -9.74
CA SER A 231 -7.65 -5.04 -10.55
C SER A 231 -7.71 -3.76 -9.69
N ILE A 232 -7.72 -2.60 -10.34
CA ILE A 232 -7.89 -1.31 -9.65
C ILE A 232 -9.20 -1.26 -8.85
N LEU A 233 -10.28 -1.80 -9.43
CA LEU A 233 -11.58 -1.92 -8.77
C LEU A 233 -11.49 -2.75 -7.48
N GLU A 234 -10.84 -3.90 -7.56
CA GLU A 234 -10.65 -4.80 -6.42
C GLU A 234 -9.76 -4.19 -5.33
N ALA A 235 -8.81 -3.33 -5.71
CA ALA A 235 -7.91 -2.67 -4.76
C ALA A 235 -8.63 -1.70 -3.82
N ILE A 236 -9.61 -0.95 -4.34
CA ILE A 236 -10.29 0.12 -3.60
C ILE A 236 -11.68 -0.28 -3.08
N THR A 237 -12.12 -1.51 -3.34
CA THR A 237 -13.38 -2.05 -2.82
C THR A 237 -13.13 -3.14 -1.78
N ALA A 238 -14.21 -3.62 -1.16
CA ALA A 238 -14.16 -4.70 -0.19
C ALA A 238 -13.40 -5.91 -0.75
N MET A 239 -12.49 -6.46 0.07
CA MET A 239 -11.62 -7.56 -0.31
C MET A 239 -12.43 -8.75 -0.82
N ARG A 240 -12.21 -9.10 -2.08
CA ARG A 240 -12.87 -10.25 -2.70
C ARG A 240 -12.39 -11.56 -2.07
N LYS A 241 -13.26 -12.57 -2.11
CA LYS A 241 -12.98 -13.91 -1.59
C LYS A 241 -11.70 -14.49 -2.19
N GLU A 242 -11.49 -14.31 -3.49
CA GLU A 242 -10.32 -14.81 -4.22
C GLU A 242 -9.00 -14.20 -3.69
N ILE A 243 -9.02 -12.94 -3.25
CA ILE A 243 -7.86 -12.24 -2.64
C ILE A 243 -7.66 -12.74 -1.20
N ALA A 244 -8.75 -12.86 -0.43
CA ALA A 244 -8.69 -13.38 0.93
C ALA A 244 -8.15 -14.83 0.98
N GLU A 245 -8.61 -15.69 0.08
CA GLU A 245 -8.14 -17.08 -0.06
C GLU A 245 -6.68 -17.17 -0.54
N ALA A 246 -6.15 -16.13 -1.21
CA ALA A 246 -4.73 -16.07 -1.55
C ALA A 246 -3.85 -15.96 -0.29
N SER A 247 -4.38 -15.43 0.82
CA SER A 247 -3.64 -15.30 2.10
C SER A 247 -3.00 -16.62 2.55
N ASP A 248 -3.73 -17.74 2.50
CA ASP A 248 -3.20 -19.03 2.95
C ASP A 248 -2.10 -19.58 2.03
N LYS A 249 -2.24 -19.34 0.73
CA LYS A 249 -1.21 -19.68 -0.26
C LYS A 249 0.04 -18.82 -0.05
N VAL A 250 -0.13 -17.53 0.22
CA VAL A 250 0.98 -16.62 0.53
C VAL A 250 1.66 -17.02 1.83
N MET A 251 0.94 -17.40 2.89
CA MET A 251 1.55 -17.90 4.13
C MET A 251 2.42 -19.13 3.88
N THR A 252 1.94 -20.08 3.08
CA THR A 252 2.71 -21.27 2.70
C THR A 252 3.97 -20.89 1.93
N LEU A 253 3.84 -19.95 1.00
CA LEU A 253 4.95 -19.42 0.23
C LEU A 253 5.98 -18.67 1.10
N LEU A 254 5.53 -17.84 2.04
CA LEU A 254 6.40 -17.10 2.96
C LEU A 254 7.24 -18.05 3.80
N ASN A 255 6.64 -19.10 4.35
CA ASN A 255 7.37 -20.12 5.11
C ASN A 255 8.47 -20.75 4.24
N ARG A 256 8.15 -21.08 2.98
CA ARG A 256 9.13 -21.60 2.02
C ARG A 256 10.27 -20.60 1.76
N VAL A 257 9.96 -19.33 1.49
CA VAL A 257 10.97 -18.29 1.22
C VAL A 257 11.85 -18.05 2.44
N ILE A 258 11.28 -18.00 3.66
CA ILE A 258 12.05 -17.86 4.91
C ILE A 258 13.05 -19.02 5.04
N GLU A 259 12.60 -20.25 4.82
CA GLU A 259 13.44 -21.45 4.96
C GLU A 259 14.52 -21.57 3.88
N GLU A 260 14.20 -21.21 2.62
CA GLU A 260 15.15 -21.26 1.51
C GLU A 260 16.21 -20.15 1.56
N LYS A 261 15.86 -18.97 2.09
CA LYS A 261 16.72 -17.76 2.02
C LYS A 261 17.44 -17.44 3.32
N THR A 262 17.10 -18.10 4.43
CA THR A 262 17.68 -17.80 5.75
C THR A 262 17.99 -19.06 6.54
N LYS A 263 18.89 -18.94 7.53
CA LYS A 263 19.31 -20.03 8.41
C LYS A 263 18.68 -19.88 9.80
N GLU A 264 18.70 -20.96 10.57
CA GLU A 264 18.35 -20.89 11.99
C GLU A 264 19.27 -19.89 12.72
N GLY A 265 18.70 -19.09 13.62
CA GLY A 265 19.38 -17.99 14.29
C GLY A 265 19.36 -16.65 13.54
N ASP A 266 18.94 -16.64 12.27
CA ASP A 266 18.84 -15.41 11.48
C ASP A 266 17.67 -14.53 11.92
N ASN A 267 17.81 -13.23 11.66
CA ASN A 267 16.71 -12.27 11.70
C ASN A 267 16.09 -12.14 10.30
N VAL A 268 14.77 -12.05 10.22
CA VAL A 268 14.04 -11.82 8.97
C VAL A 268 13.11 -10.65 9.17
N LEU A 269 13.08 -9.70 8.23
CA LEU A 269 12.11 -8.62 8.23
C LEU A 269 10.98 -8.94 7.27
N ILE A 270 9.74 -8.95 7.75
CA ILE A 270 8.54 -9.16 6.94
C ILE A 270 7.76 -7.85 6.92
N ALA A 271 7.53 -7.27 5.75
CA ALA A 271 6.75 -6.04 5.59
C ALA A 271 5.43 -6.33 4.87
N GLY A 272 4.31 -6.20 5.57
CA GLY A 272 2.98 -6.23 4.99
C GLY A 272 2.56 -4.83 4.58
N ILE A 273 2.54 -4.58 3.28
CA ILE A 273 2.15 -3.30 2.68
C ILE A 273 0.66 -3.33 2.34
N GLY A 274 0.03 -2.16 2.38
CA GLY A 274 -1.37 -1.99 2.03
C GLY A 274 -2.20 -1.32 3.11
N ASN A 275 -3.40 -0.92 2.73
CA ASN A 275 -4.34 -0.25 3.63
C ASN A 275 -4.78 -1.16 4.80
N THR A 276 -4.87 -0.59 6.01
CA THR A 276 -5.22 -1.32 7.24
C THR A 276 -6.66 -1.18 7.70
N LEU A 277 -7.53 -0.58 6.89
CA LEU A 277 -8.95 -0.43 7.21
C LEU A 277 -9.57 -1.80 7.54
N GLY A 278 -10.17 -1.93 8.72
CA GLY A 278 -10.79 -3.19 9.13
C GLY A 278 -9.80 -4.33 9.44
N VAL A 279 -8.49 -4.05 9.44
CA VAL A 279 -7.42 -5.03 9.72
C VAL A 279 -6.75 -4.69 11.05
N SER A 280 -7.12 -5.41 12.11
CA SER A 280 -6.46 -5.29 13.43
C SER A 280 -5.12 -6.03 13.51
N GLN A 281 -4.43 -5.94 14.66
CA GLN A 281 -3.07 -6.48 14.87
C GLN A 281 -2.81 -7.12 16.23
#